data_AF-A0A7C7LFQ9-F1
#
_entry.id   AF-A0A7C7LFQ9-F1
#
_cell.length_a   1.000
_cell.length_b   1.000
_cell.length_c   1.000
_cell.angle_alpha   90.00
_cell.angle_beta   90.00
_cell.angle_gamma   90.00
#
_symmetry.space_group_name_H-M   'P 1'
#
loop_
_entity.id
_entity.type
_entity.pdbx_description
1 polymer ?
#
loop_
_entity_poly.entity_id
_entity_poly.type
_entity_poly.pdbx_seq_one_letter_code
_entity_poly.pdbx_strand_id
1 'polypeptide(L)'
;MKGINKRLIVMAKEPVPGQVKTRLCPPCTLEEAARLYRCLLLDTFELVSRLRGVTVTVAYSPPAAEEAFKIMAPPAFELMPQRGADLGERLSGAFEQLFSLGYERLVAIGADSP
;
A
#
# COMPACT_ATOMS: atom_id res chain seq x y z
N MET A 1 25.93 9.58 -8.09
CA MET A 1 24.61 10.20 -7.86
C MET A 1 24.01 9.58 -6.61
N LYS A 2 23.91 10.30 -5.48
CA LYS A 2 23.23 9.77 -4.29
C LYS A 2 21.72 9.83 -4.56
N GLY A 3 21.16 8.70 -4.98
CA GLY A 3 19.71 8.55 -5.20
C GLY A 3 18.92 8.94 -3.95
N ILE A 4 17.65 9.28 -4.13
CA ILE A 4 16.73 9.62 -3.04
C ILE A 4 16.75 8.49 -2.01
N ASN A 5 17.27 8.79 -0.82
CA ASN A 5 17.42 7.83 0.28
C ASN A 5 16.31 8.02 1.34
N LYS A 6 15.07 8.18 0.88
CA LYS A 6 13.86 8.29 1.71
C LYS A 6 12.73 7.60 0.97
N ARG A 7 12.05 6.67 1.64
CA ARG A 7 10.97 5.91 1.02
C ARG A 7 9.78 5.81 1.94
N LEU A 8 8.60 6.00 1.34
CA LEU A 8 7.31 5.82 1.99
C LEU A 8 6.69 4.54 1.45
N ILE A 9 6.30 3.66 2.38
CA ILE A 9 5.66 2.38 2.11
C ILE A 9 4.16 2.56 2.36
N VAL A 10 3.33 2.40 1.34
CA VAL A 10 1.88 2.34 1.48
C VAL A 10 1.48 0.87 1.56
N MET A 11 1.03 0.43 2.74
CA MET A 11 0.56 -0.93 2.96
C MET A 11 -0.89 -1.05 2.47
N ALA A 12 -1.10 -1.75 1.37
CA ALA A 12 -2.40 -1.87 0.71
C ALA A 12 -2.84 -3.33 0.52
N LYS A 13 -4.15 -3.56 0.55
CA LYS A 13 -4.76 -4.81 0.12
C LYS A 13 -5.57 -4.55 -1.14
N GLU A 14 -5.71 -5.52 -2.01
CA GLU A 14 -6.59 -5.40 -3.17
C GLU A 14 -8.04 -5.12 -2.68
N PRO A 15 -8.74 -4.10 -3.22
CA PRO A 15 -10.12 -3.77 -2.84
C PRO A 15 -11.16 -4.80 -3.30
N VAL A 16 -11.10 -6.02 -2.74
CA VAL A 16 -12.04 -7.11 -3.06
C VAL A 16 -13.15 -7.18 -2.00
N PRO A 17 -14.44 -7.22 -2.40
CA PRO A 17 -15.57 -7.44 -1.47
C PRO A 17 -15.33 -8.62 -0.53
N GLY A 18 -15.64 -8.45 0.76
CA GLY A 18 -15.43 -9.48 1.77
C GLY A 18 -13.98 -9.67 2.23
N GLN A 19 -13.01 -8.99 1.60
CA GLN A 19 -11.61 -9.08 1.98
C GLN A 19 -11.05 -7.83 2.65
N VAL A 20 -11.72 -6.69 2.49
CA VAL A 20 -11.34 -5.40 3.05
C VAL A 20 -12.52 -4.78 3.78
N LYS A 21 -12.23 -4.04 4.85
CA LYS A 21 -13.23 -3.24 5.60
C LYS A 21 -14.51 -3.97 6.00
N THR A 22 -14.44 -5.28 6.25
CA THR A 22 -15.59 -6.09 6.69
C THR A 22 -16.20 -5.63 8.02
N ARG A 23 -15.44 -4.91 8.86
CA ARG A 23 -15.95 -4.27 10.08
C ARG A 23 -16.94 -3.13 9.83
N LEU A 24 -17.03 -2.62 8.60
CA LEU A 24 -18.06 -1.65 8.19
C LEU A 24 -19.38 -2.33 7.83
N CYS A 25 -19.42 -3.67 7.83
CA CYS A 25 -20.59 -4.47 7.49
C CYS A 25 -21.15 -5.10 8.77
N PRO A 26 -22.35 -4.71 9.26
CA PRO A 26 -23.24 -3.63 8.80
C PRO A 26 -22.79 -2.21 9.25
N PRO A 27 -23.29 -1.12 8.64
CA PRO A 27 -24.42 -1.05 7.70
C PRO A 27 -24.07 -1.26 6.21
N CYS A 28 -22.79 -1.21 5.83
CA CYS A 28 -22.41 -1.37 4.43
C CYS A 28 -22.58 -2.81 3.94
N THR A 29 -22.88 -3.00 2.65
CA THR A 29 -22.63 -4.29 1.98
C THR A 29 -21.13 -4.52 1.80
N LEU A 30 -20.74 -5.75 1.47
CA LEU A 30 -19.34 -6.10 1.22
C LEU A 30 -18.78 -5.32 0.02
N GLU A 31 -19.61 -5.07 -0.99
CA GLU A 31 -19.29 -4.29 -2.19
C GLU A 31 -19.14 -2.80 -1.86
N GLU A 32 -20.02 -2.26 -1.03
CA GLU A 32 -19.93 -0.87 -0.57
C GLU A 32 -18.67 -0.64 0.26
N ALA A 33 -18.36 -1.55 1.19
CA ALA A 33 -17.16 -1.47 2.01
C ALA A 33 -15.88 -1.54 1.17
N ALA A 34 -15.82 -2.42 0.16
CA ALA A 34 -14.69 -2.51 -0.76
C ALA A 34 -14.57 -1.28 -1.67
N ARG A 35 -15.69 -0.74 -2.16
CA ARG A 35 -15.72 0.49 -2.96
C ARG A 35 -15.24 1.70 -2.15
N LEU A 36 -15.72 1.84 -0.91
CA LEU A 36 -15.27 2.89 -0.01
C LEU A 36 -13.76 2.77 0.25
N TYR A 37 -13.27 1.56 0.55
CA TYR A 37 -11.83 1.35 0.72
C TYR A 37 -11.03 1.71 -0.53
N ARG A 38 -11.52 1.37 -1.73
CA ARG A 38 -10.88 1.78 -2.99
C ARG A 38 -10.78 3.30 -3.10
N CYS A 39 -11.81 4.06 -2.71
CA CYS A 39 -11.74 5.52 -2.68
C CYS A 39 -10.65 6.00 -1.70
N LEU A 40 -10.64 5.51 -0.45
CA LEU A 40 -9.62 5.88 0.54
C LEU A 40 -8.19 5.57 0.07
N LEU A 41 -8.01 4.43 -0.62
CA LEU A 41 -6.73 4.04 -1.20
C LEU A 41 -6.28 5.01 -2.29
N LEU A 42 -7.18 5.40 -3.20
CA LEU A 42 -6.88 6.35 -4.27
C LEU A 42 -6.60 7.75 -3.73
N ASP A 43 -7.34 8.20 -2.72
CA ASP A 43 -7.10 9.47 -2.03
C ASP A 43 -5.72 9.46 -1.34
N THR A 44 -5.36 8.34 -0.71
CA THR A 44 -4.02 8.14 -0.13
C THR A 44 -2.94 8.22 -1.21
N PHE A 45 -3.14 7.57 -2.36
CA PHE A 45 -2.19 7.64 -3.48
C PHE A 45 -2.03 9.06 -4.00
N GLU A 46 -3.14 9.80 -4.15
CA GLU A 46 -3.09 11.20 -4.56
C GLU A 46 -2.33 12.04 -3.54
N LEU A 47 -2.60 11.90 -2.24
CA LEU A 47 -1.93 12.63 -1.18
C LEU A 47 -0.42 12.41 -1.22
N VAL A 48 0.02 11.15 -1.26
CA VAL A 48 1.46 10.81 -1.20
C VAL A 48 2.18 11.11 -2.52
N SER A 49 1.46 11.19 -3.65
CA SER A 49 2.05 11.59 -4.94
C SER A 49 2.58 13.03 -4.94
N ARG A 50 2.09 13.87 -4.02
CA ARG A 50 2.50 15.27 -3.86
C ARG A 50 3.82 15.42 -3.09
N LEU A 51 4.33 14.34 -2.48
CA LEU A 51 5.58 14.35 -1.74
C LEU A 51 6.77 14.59 -2.69
N ARG A 52 7.74 15.40 -2.24
CA ARG A 52 8.98 15.68 -2.97
C ARG A 52 10.16 15.05 -2.24
N GLY A 53 11.11 14.51 -3.00
CA GLY A 53 12.34 13.92 -2.43
C GLY A 53 12.08 12.66 -1.61
N VAL A 54 10.99 11.94 -1.91
CA VAL A 54 10.63 10.65 -1.34
C VAL A 54 10.17 9.76 -2.48
N THR A 55 10.63 8.51 -2.52
CA THR A 55 10.08 7.53 -3.46
C THR A 55 8.99 6.71 -2.77
N VAL A 56 7.84 6.56 -3.41
CA VAL A 56 6.71 5.81 -2.86
C VAL A 56 6.75 4.37 -3.36
N THR A 57 6.54 3.42 -2.45
CA THR A 57 6.37 2.00 -2.75
C THR A 57 5.04 1.54 -2.21
N VAL A 58 4.21 0.91 -3.04
CA VAL A 58 2.99 0.24 -2.61
C VAL A 58 3.35 -1.21 -2.28
N ALA A 59 3.33 -1.54 -1.00
CA ALA A 59 3.42 -2.91 -0.54
C ALA A 59 2.01 -3.51 -0.57
N TYR A 60 1.73 -4.38 -1.55
CA TYR A 60 0.38 -4.87 -1.83
C TYR A 60 0.14 -6.33 -1.42
N SER A 61 -1.11 -6.68 -1.15
CA SER A 61 -1.55 -8.07 -0.93
C SER A 61 -2.89 -8.34 -1.60
N PRO A 62 -3.17 -9.57 -2.08
CA PRO A 62 -2.25 -10.71 -2.18
C PRO A 62 -1.17 -10.51 -3.28
N PRO A 63 -0.13 -11.38 -3.36
CA PRO A 63 0.90 -11.28 -4.41
C PRO A 63 0.35 -11.31 -5.84
N ALA A 64 -0.78 -11.97 -6.07
CA ALA A 64 -1.44 -12.03 -7.37
C ALA A 64 -2.09 -10.71 -7.82
N ALA A 65 -2.21 -9.71 -6.93
CA ALA A 65 -2.88 -8.43 -7.22
C ALA A 65 -2.00 -7.42 -7.97
N GLU A 66 -0.82 -7.82 -8.47
CA GLU A 66 0.14 -6.92 -9.11
C GLU A 66 -0.50 -6.11 -10.25
N GLU A 67 -1.22 -6.78 -11.15
CA GLU A 67 -1.88 -6.10 -12.29
C GLU A 67 -2.97 -5.12 -11.83
N ALA A 68 -3.74 -5.47 -10.79
CA ALA A 68 -4.73 -4.56 -10.22
C ALA A 68 -4.06 -3.29 -9.67
N PHE A 69 -2.91 -3.43 -9.00
CA PHE A 69 -2.16 -2.29 -8.49
C PHE A 69 -1.43 -1.49 -9.57
N LYS A 70 -0.96 -2.12 -10.66
CA LYS A 70 -0.44 -1.40 -11.84
C LYS A 70 -1.49 -0.48 -12.46
N ILE A 71 -2.76 -0.87 -12.41
CA ILE A 71 -3.88 -0.06 -12.92
C ILE A 71 -4.26 1.06 -11.94
N MET A 72 -4.24 0.80 -10.63
CA MET A 72 -4.69 1.78 -9.62
C MET A 72 -3.62 2.77 -9.17
N ALA A 73 -2.36 2.35 -9.07
CA ALA A 73 -1.29 3.18 -8.55
C ALA A 73 -0.71 4.11 -9.64
N PRO A 74 -0.26 5.32 -9.27
CA PRO A 74 0.49 6.19 -10.18
C PRO A 74 1.72 5.45 -10.77
N PRO A 75 2.03 5.64 -12.07
CA PRO A 75 3.17 4.95 -12.71
C PRO A 75 4.54 5.22 -12.08
N ALA A 76 4.67 6.31 -11.31
CA ALA A 76 5.89 6.66 -10.59
C ALA A 76 6.08 5.86 -9.29
N PHE A 77 5.06 5.13 -8.83
CA PHE A 77 5.15 4.33 -7.61
C PHE A 77 5.75 2.97 -7.93
N GLU A 78 6.63 2.49 -7.05
CA GLU A 78 7.10 1.12 -7.13
C GLU A 78 6.10 0.18 -6.47
N LEU A 79 5.97 -1.05 -6.98
CA LEU A 79 5.08 -2.06 -6.44
C LEU A 79 5.92 -3.19 -5.84
N MET A 80 5.53 -3.67 -4.66
CA MET A 80 6.12 -4.87 -4.06
C MET A 80 5.05 -5.73 -3.40
N PRO A 81 5.06 -7.07 -3.56
CA PRO A 81 4.15 -7.93 -2.82
C PRO A 81 4.54 -8.00 -1.33
N GLN A 82 3.56 -7.93 -0.44
CA GLN A 82 3.74 -8.19 0.99
C GLN A 82 4.08 -9.68 1.21
N ARG A 83 4.93 -9.97 2.20
CA ARG A 83 5.34 -11.32 2.60
C ARG A 83 5.10 -11.51 4.09
N GLY A 84 4.45 -12.60 4.49
CA GLY A 84 4.14 -12.88 5.90
C GLY A 84 2.69 -13.32 6.11
N ALA A 85 2.47 -14.11 7.16
CA ALA A 85 1.19 -14.66 7.54
C ALA A 85 0.28 -13.61 8.19
N ASP A 86 0.85 -12.71 9.00
CA ASP A 86 0.11 -11.66 9.71
C ASP A 86 0.61 -10.24 9.37
N LEU A 87 -0.01 -9.23 9.97
CA LEU A 87 0.34 -7.82 9.73
C LEU A 87 1.76 -7.49 10.21
N GLY A 88 2.19 -8.05 11.33
CA GLY A 88 3.52 -7.80 11.89
C GLY A 88 4.61 -8.35 10.98
N GLU A 89 4.47 -9.59 10.53
CA GLU A 89 5.40 -10.20 9.56
C GLU A 89 5.44 -9.44 8.24
N ARG A 90 4.28 -8.98 7.74
CA ARG A 90 4.20 -8.20 6.50
C ARG A 90 4.86 -6.83 6.60
N LEU A 91 4.73 -6.17 7.75
CA LEU A 91 5.45 -4.94 8.03
C LEU A 91 6.95 -5.20 8.08
N SER A 92 7.39 -6.12 8.94
CA SER A 92 8.81 -6.47 9.09
C SER A 92 9.44 -6.87 7.76
N GLY A 93 8.79 -7.73 6.98
CA GLY A 93 9.27 -8.15 5.66
C GLY A 93 9.39 -7.01 4.65
N ALA A 94 8.49 -6.02 4.68
CA ALA A 94 8.59 -4.84 3.83
C ALA A 94 9.81 -3.97 4.20
N PHE A 95 10.05 -3.75 5.50
CA PHE A 95 11.21 -3.02 5.98
C PHE A 95 12.51 -3.78 5.67
N GLU A 96 12.59 -5.08 5.98
CA GLU A 96 13.76 -5.93 5.73
C GLU A 96 14.15 -5.92 4.25
N GLN A 97 13.17 -6.10 3.36
CA GLN A 97 13.43 -6.08 1.92
C GLN A 97 14.00 -4.74 1.47
N LEU A 98 13.44 -3.61 1.92
CA LEU A 98 13.93 -2.28 1.53
C LEU A 98 15.27 -1.93 2.18
N PHE A 99 15.50 -2.30 3.44
CA PHE A 99 16.82 -2.15 4.05
C PHE A 99 17.89 -2.97 3.30
N SER A 100 17.55 -4.18 2.84
CA SER A 100 18.47 -5.02 2.05
C SER A 100 18.86 -4.40 0.69
N LEU A 101 18.01 -3.52 0.16
CA LEU A 101 18.27 -2.74 -1.06
C LEU A 101 19.05 -1.44 -0.79
N GLY A 102 19.43 -1.16 0.45
CA GLY A 102 20.27 -0.03 0.83
C GLY A 102 19.52 1.26 1.20
N TYR A 103 18.20 1.21 1.40
CA TYR A 103 17.44 2.38 1.90
C TYR A 103 17.68 2.57 3.40
N GLU A 104 17.91 3.80 3.85
CA GLU A 104 18.20 4.10 5.27
C GLU A 104 17.02 4.71 6.02
N ARG A 105 16.07 5.34 5.30
CA ARG A 105 14.94 6.06 5.90
C ARG A 105 13.64 5.58 5.30
N LEU A 106 12.93 4.77 6.09
CA LEU A 106 11.69 4.12 5.73
C LEU A 106 10.57 4.56 6.67
N VAL A 107 9.41 4.87 6.11
CA VAL A 107 8.16 5.09 6.86
C VAL A 107 7.10 4.22 6.22
N ALA A 108 6.28 3.55 7.03
CA ALA A 108 5.12 2.81 6.55
C ALA A 108 3.83 3.47 7.02
N ILE A 109 2.85 3.53 6.13
CA ILE A 109 1.49 3.99 6.43
C ILE A 109 0.47 2.97 5.94
N GLY A 110 -0.72 2.99 6.55
CA GLY A 110 -1.90 2.34 6.00
C GLY A 110 -2.44 3.08 4.78
N ALA A 111 -3.45 2.49 4.14
CA ALA A 111 -4.10 3.03 2.94
C ALA A 111 -5.55 3.48 3.19
N ASP A 112 -5.88 3.82 4.44
CA ASP A 112 -7.23 4.03 4.91
C ASP A 112 -7.40 5.27 5.79
N SER A 113 -6.40 6.16 5.78
CA SER A 113 -6.40 7.46 6.48
C SER A 113 -6.03 8.57 5.48
N PRO A 114 -6.95 8.93 4.56
CA PRO A 114 -6.71 9.93 3.53
C PRO A 114 -6.55 11.35 4.09
#